data_AF-V5YPJ8-F1
#
_entry.id   AF-V5YPJ8-F1
#
_cell.length_a   1.000
_cell.length_b   1.000
_cell.length_c   1.000
_cell.angle_alpha   90.00
_cell.angle_beta   90.00
_cell.angle_gamma   90.00
#
_symmetry.space_group_name_H-M   'P 1'
#
loop_
_entity.id
_entity.type
_entity.pdbx_description
1 polymer ?
#
loop_
_entity_poly.entity_id
_entity_poly.type
_entity_poly.pdbx_seq_one_letter_code
_entity_poly.pdbx_strand_id
1 'polypeptide(L)'
;MSERLFFIIEGGKALELVKKHIADRVDSVERAKALARELGAADVSTSRADGKIVAVKFNGAPHPDFKKPTKWGSQPRKGTEWEKRFAAQEGYEHDSYLIMKGLDIPSGINYSYKGGSGSRLIGVPFTECGFLFLGKDGPYAMWIPDIESEVQADLAKGYTVEEPALSFKPEFDGCRRIKVEEWEYLVAKHNLEKARAAA
;
A
#
# COMPACT_ATOMS: atom_id res chain seq x y z
N MET A 1 -0.17 -16.78 -10.14
CA MET A 1 -0.02 -15.72 -9.12
C MET A 1 0.18 -16.43 -7.80
N SER A 2 1.14 -15.99 -7.00
CA SER A 2 1.39 -16.57 -5.67
C SER A 2 0.13 -16.46 -4.81
N GLU A 3 -0.16 -17.48 -4.01
CA GLU A 3 -1.21 -17.41 -3.00
C GLU A 3 -0.85 -16.36 -1.95
N ARG A 4 -1.88 -15.79 -1.30
CA ARG A 4 -1.71 -14.77 -0.27
C ARG A 4 -2.03 -15.36 1.09
N LEU A 5 -1.19 -15.04 2.06
CA LEU A 5 -1.43 -15.32 3.47
C LEU A 5 -2.03 -14.08 4.12
N PHE A 6 -3.06 -14.27 4.94
CA PHE A 6 -3.75 -13.19 5.64
C PHE A 6 -3.51 -13.31 7.14
N PHE A 7 -3.32 -12.16 7.80
CA PHE A 7 -3.08 -12.08 9.23
C PHE A 7 -3.94 -10.97 9.83
N ILE A 8 -4.67 -11.28 10.90
CA ILE A 8 -5.26 -10.24 11.74
C ILE A 8 -4.14 -9.64 12.60
N ILE A 9 -4.15 -8.31 12.73
CA ILE A 9 -3.14 -7.57 13.49
C ILE A 9 -3.77 -7.14 14.81
N GLU A 10 -3.30 -7.73 15.90
CA GLU A 10 -3.80 -7.54 17.26
C GLU A 10 -2.77 -6.81 18.15
N GLY A 11 -1.49 -6.81 17.75
CA GLY A 11 -0.39 -6.20 18.49
C GLY A 11 0.92 -6.12 17.71
N GLY A 12 2.01 -5.93 18.45
CA GLY A 12 3.37 -5.99 17.92
C GLY A 12 3.71 -4.94 16.87
N LYS A 13 4.76 -5.23 16.09
CA LYS A 13 5.31 -4.29 15.09
C LYS A 13 4.32 -3.97 13.97
N ALA A 14 3.54 -4.96 13.54
CA ALA A 14 2.53 -4.78 12.50
C ALA A 14 1.46 -3.75 12.91
N LEU A 15 1.06 -3.73 14.20
CA LEU A 15 0.10 -2.75 14.71
C LEU A 15 0.66 -1.33 14.69
N GLU A 16 1.94 -1.15 15.03
CA GLU A 16 2.61 0.14 14.92
C GLU A 16 2.63 0.64 13.48
N LEU A 17 3.01 -0.24 12.55
CA LEU A 17 3.13 0.09 11.12
C LEU A 17 1.78 0.46 10.51
N VAL A 18 0.71 -0.30 10.77
CA VAL A 18 -0.62 0.01 10.22
C VAL A 18 -1.16 1.32 10.78
N LYS A 19 -0.97 1.58 12.08
CA LYS A 19 -1.40 2.85 12.70
C LYS A 19 -0.61 4.03 12.14
N LYS A 20 0.70 3.89 11.97
CA LYS A 20 1.54 4.91 11.34
C LYS A 20 1.07 5.18 9.91
N HIS A 21 0.87 4.13 9.12
CA HIS A 21 0.39 4.28 7.74
C HIS A 21 -0.96 4.99 7.66
N ILE A 22 -1.92 4.63 8.52
CA ILE A 22 -3.22 5.32 8.59
C ILE A 22 -3.05 6.79 8.95
N ALA A 23 -2.22 7.11 9.95
CA ALA A 23 -1.94 8.49 10.34
C ALA A 23 -1.30 9.30 9.19
N ASP A 24 -0.25 8.78 8.57
CA ASP A 24 0.43 9.43 7.44
C ASP A 24 -0.53 9.68 6.26
N ARG A 25 -1.44 8.71 5.99
CA ARG A 25 -2.47 8.85 4.96
C ARG A 25 -3.47 9.96 5.28
N VAL A 26 -3.92 10.04 6.52
CA VAL A 26 -4.84 11.10 6.98
C VAL A 26 -4.17 12.46 6.85
N ASP A 27 -2.93 12.60 7.31
CA ASP A 27 -2.18 13.85 7.25
C ASP A 27 -1.92 14.28 5.80
N SER A 28 -1.58 13.34 4.93
CA SER A 28 -1.41 13.59 3.49
C SER A 28 -2.71 14.10 2.84
N VAL A 29 -3.85 13.49 3.18
CA VAL A 29 -5.17 13.95 2.70
C VAL A 29 -5.49 15.36 3.20
N GLU A 30 -5.21 15.69 4.46
CA GLU A 30 -5.47 17.03 4.99
C GLU A 30 -4.54 18.08 4.37
N ARG A 31 -3.25 17.77 4.15
CA ARG A 31 -2.33 18.63 3.38
C ARG A 31 -2.85 18.84 1.96
N ALA A 32 -3.34 17.78 1.31
CA ALA A 32 -3.87 17.87 -0.04
C ALA A 32 -5.13 18.77 -0.11
N LYS A 33 -6.04 18.64 0.86
CA LYS A 33 -7.22 19.51 0.99
C LYS A 33 -6.84 20.96 1.27
N ALA A 34 -5.81 21.20 2.08
CA ALA A 34 -5.32 22.55 2.35
C ALA A 34 -4.79 23.22 1.07
N LEU A 35 -3.98 22.49 0.29
CA LEU A 35 -3.46 22.97 -1.00
C LEU A 35 -4.59 23.22 -2.01
N ALA A 36 -5.60 22.34 -2.05
CA ALA A 36 -6.78 22.52 -2.90
C ALA A 36 -7.51 23.83 -2.59
N ARG A 37 -7.73 24.10 -1.30
CA ARG A 37 -8.38 25.34 -0.83
C ARG A 37 -7.58 26.57 -1.20
N GLU A 38 -6.26 26.54 -1.02
CA GLU A 38 -5.37 27.64 -1.38
C GLU A 38 -5.43 27.96 -2.89
N LEU A 39 -5.52 26.93 -3.73
CA LEU A 39 -5.62 27.05 -5.20
C LEU A 39 -7.02 27.48 -5.69
N GLY A 40 -8.04 27.49 -4.82
CA GLY A 40 -9.44 27.55 -5.26
C GLY A 40 -9.84 26.36 -6.14
N ALA A 41 -9.16 25.22 -5.98
CA ALA A 41 -9.48 23.99 -6.68
C ALA A 41 -10.73 23.35 -6.06
N ALA A 42 -11.58 22.79 -6.92
CA ALA A 42 -12.76 22.05 -6.53
C ALA A 42 -12.44 20.65 -6.01
N ASP A 43 -11.37 20.04 -6.55
CA ASP A 43 -11.00 18.66 -6.29
C ASP A 43 -9.49 18.45 -6.52
N VAL A 44 -8.93 17.46 -5.83
CA VAL A 44 -7.53 17.03 -5.93
C VAL A 44 -7.46 15.57 -6.33
N SER A 45 -6.63 15.26 -7.31
CA SER A 45 -6.24 13.90 -7.65
C SER A 45 -4.90 13.58 -7.03
N THR A 46 -4.88 12.59 -6.14
CA THR A 46 -3.66 12.11 -5.48
C THR A 46 -3.21 10.77 -6.06
N SER A 47 -1.90 10.54 -5.97
CA SER A 47 -1.28 9.26 -6.27
C SER A 47 -1.70 8.24 -5.22
N ARG A 48 -2.09 7.04 -5.65
CA ARG A 48 -2.42 5.95 -4.73
C ARG A 48 -1.18 5.39 -4.01
N ALA A 49 -0.01 5.53 -4.64
CA ALA A 49 1.23 4.94 -4.16
C ALA A 49 1.82 5.69 -2.97
N ASP A 50 1.77 7.03 -3.02
CA ASP A 50 2.45 7.90 -2.05
C ASP A 50 1.59 9.07 -1.58
N GLY A 51 0.32 9.17 -2.01
CA GLY A 51 -0.62 10.20 -1.55
C GLY A 51 -0.36 11.60 -2.08
N LYS A 52 0.71 11.83 -2.86
CA LYS A 52 1.04 13.17 -3.36
C LYS A 52 -0.02 13.65 -4.36
N ILE A 53 -0.29 14.95 -4.38
CA ILE A 53 -1.18 15.54 -5.39
C ILE A 53 -0.49 15.47 -6.75
N VAL A 54 -1.19 14.88 -7.71
CA VAL A 54 -0.75 14.73 -9.11
C VAL A 54 -1.42 15.76 -10.00
N ALA A 55 -2.65 16.16 -9.68
CA ALA A 55 -3.42 17.13 -10.45
C ALA A 55 -4.56 17.74 -9.61
N VAL A 56 -5.07 18.88 -10.04
CA VAL A 56 -6.20 19.62 -9.43
C VAL A 56 -7.28 19.89 -10.45
N LYS A 57 -8.55 19.92 -10.04
CA LYS A 57 -9.66 20.35 -10.89
C LYS A 57 -10.17 21.70 -10.42
N PHE A 58 -10.43 22.60 -11.37
CA PHE A 58 -11.03 23.90 -11.12
C PHE A 58 -12.50 23.86 -11.60
N ASN A 59 -13.40 24.57 -10.92
CA ASN A 59 -14.80 24.70 -11.34
C ASN A 59 -14.99 25.59 -12.59
N GLY A 60 -13.92 26.25 -13.06
CA GLY A 60 -13.94 27.16 -14.20
C GLY A 60 -12.59 27.19 -14.91
N ALA A 61 -12.18 28.38 -15.37
CA ALA A 61 -10.87 28.54 -16.02
C ALA A 61 -9.74 28.09 -15.07
N PRO A 62 -8.80 27.25 -15.53
CA PRO A 62 -7.66 26.84 -14.72
C PRO A 62 -6.81 28.05 -14.33
N HIS A 63 -6.18 27.98 -13.16
CA HIS A 63 -5.14 28.94 -12.77
C HIS A 63 -4.07 29.05 -13.88
N PRO A 64 -3.56 30.25 -14.21
CA PRO A 64 -2.67 30.47 -15.36
C PRO A 64 -1.42 29.60 -15.35
N ASP A 65 -0.86 29.34 -14.16
CA ASP A 65 0.29 28.46 -13.97
C ASP A 65 0.01 26.99 -14.22
N PHE A 66 -1.24 26.61 -14.52
CA PHE A 66 -1.63 25.24 -14.77
C PHE A 66 -1.90 24.99 -16.26
N LYS A 67 -1.66 23.75 -16.67
CA LYS A 67 -1.98 23.23 -18.00
C LYS A 67 -3.50 23.07 -18.13
N LYS A 68 -3.97 22.94 -19.38
CA LYS A 68 -5.36 22.57 -19.67
C LYS A 68 -5.72 21.25 -18.94
N PRO A 69 -6.97 21.12 -18.46
CA PRO A 69 -7.37 19.95 -17.70
C PRO A 69 -7.33 18.69 -18.56
N THR A 70 -6.91 17.60 -17.93
CA THR A 70 -6.98 16.22 -18.46
C THR A 70 -8.06 15.45 -17.70
N LYS A 71 -8.23 14.15 -17.97
CA LYS A 71 -9.15 13.28 -17.20
C LYS A 71 -8.88 13.27 -15.68
N TRP A 72 -7.64 13.55 -15.28
CA TRP A 72 -7.21 13.62 -13.88
C TRP A 72 -7.18 15.05 -13.32
N GLY A 73 -7.48 16.05 -14.15
CA GLY A 73 -7.37 17.47 -13.82
C GLY A 73 -6.16 18.15 -14.48
N SER A 74 -5.87 19.35 -14.00
CA SER A 74 -4.80 20.23 -14.44
C SER A 74 -3.54 20.04 -13.60
N GLN A 75 -2.39 20.07 -14.26
CA GLN A 75 -1.06 20.00 -13.63
C GLN A 75 -0.35 21.34 -13.74
N PRO A 76 0.56 21.68 -12.82
CA PRO A 76 1.37 22.88 -12.96
C PRO A 76 2.22 22.83 -14.23
N ARG A 77 2.45 24.01 -14.83
CA ARG A 77 3.38 24.20 -15.94
C ARG A 77 4.80 24.17 -15.41
N LYS A 78 5.73 23.71 -16.25
CA LYS A 78 7.15 23.71 -15.93
C LYS A 78 7.64 25.15 -15.69
N GLY A 79 8.52 25.32 -14.71
CA GLY A 79 9.11 26.60 -14.31
C GLY A 79 8.24 27.47 -13.41
N THR A 80 7.05 27.00 -12.99
CA THR A 80 6.17 27.76 -12.10
C THR A 80 6.46 27.47 -10.63
N GLU A 81 6.09 28.39 -9.73
CA GLU A 81 6.18 28.14 -8.28
C GLU A 81 5.31 26.94 -7.86
N TRP A 82 4.18 26.72 -8.54
CA TRP A 82 3.34 25.56 -8.31
C TRP A 82 3.99 24.23 -8.69
N GLU A 83 4.83 24.19 -9.73
CA GLU A 83 5.63 22.99 -10.03
C GLU A 83 6.55 22.66 -8.85
N LYS A 84 7.28 23.65 -8.33
CA LYS A 84 8.19 23.48 -7.19
C LYS A 84 7.43 23.00 -5.95
N ARG A 85 6.28 23.61 -5.65
CA ARG A 85 5.45 23.20 -4.51
C ARG A 85 4.87 21.81 -4.67
N PHE A 86 4.43 21.43 -5.87
CA PHE A 86 3.95 20.06 -6.13
C PHE A 86 5.09 19.04 -6.00
N ALA A 87 6.29 19.38 -6.45
CA ALA A 87 7.46 18.51 -6.31
C ALA A 87 7.95 18.37 -4.86
N ALA A 88 7.80 19.43 -4.05
CA ALA A 88 8.20 19.45 -2.64
C ALA A 88 7.19 18.75 -1.70
N GLN A 89 6.08 18.23 -2.22
CA GLN A 89 5.10 17.53 -1.40
C GLN A 89 5.71 16.30 -0.73
N GLU A 90 5.50 16.23 0.59
CA GLU A 90 5.78 15.04 1.37
C GLU A 90 4.57 14.08 1.28
N GLY A 91 4.82 12.93 0.65
CA GLY A 91 3.86 11.83 0.57
C GLY A 91 3.88 10.96 1.81
N TYR A 92 3.30 9.78 1.70
CA TYR A 92 3.48 8.68 2.65
C TYR A 92 4.19 7.51 1.98
N GLU A 93 4.81 6.64 2.78
CA GLU A 93 5.41 5.41 2.27
C GLU A 93 4.32 4.38 1.94
N HIS A 94 4.44 3.74 0.78
CA HIS A 94 3.50 2.70 0.35
C HIS A 94 3.46 1.57 1.38
N ASP A 95 2.27 1.04 1.67
CA ASP A 95 2.10 -0.03 2.67
C ASP A 95 2.94 -1.28 2.36
N SER A 96 3.02 -1.72 1.11
CA SER A 96 3.90 -2.83 0.69
C SER A 96 5.35 -2.63 1.17
N TYR A 97 5.93 -1.44 0.97
CA TYR A 97 7.31 -1.16 1.42
C TYR A 97 7.42 -1.10 2.94
N LEU A 98 6.45 -0.50 3.62
CA LEU A 98 6.42 -0.44 5.08
C LEU A 98 6.37 -1.84 5.71
N ILE A 99 5.56 -2.74 5.16
CA ILE A 99 5.41 -4.10 5.65
C ILE A 99 6.65 -4.92 5.32
N MET A 100 7.12 -4.88 4.07
CA MET A 100 8.32 -5.62 3.66
C MET A 100 9.53 -5.27 4.51
N LYS A 101 9.82 -3.97 4.66
CA LYS A 101 10.97 -3.50 5.43
C LYS A 101 10.74 -3.63 6.93
N GLY A 102 9.51 -3.42 7.39
CA GLY A 102 9.18 -3.41 8.81
C GLY A 102 9.05 -4.81 9.43
N LEU A 103 8.79 -5.83 8.62
CA LEU A 103 8.61 -7.22 9.05
C LEU A 103 9.54 -8.20 8.31
N ASP A 104 10.59 -7.67 7.66
CA ASP A 104 11.62 -8.43 6.94
C ASP A 104 11.07 -9.46 5.95
N ILE A 105 10.03 -9.09 5.20
CA ILE A 105 9.37 -9.97 4.23
C ILE A 105 10.14 -9.94 2.90
N PRO A 106 10.67 -11.09 2.42
CA PRO A 106 11.32 -11.18 1.12
C PRO A 106 10.32 -10.86 -0.01
N SER A 107 10.64 -9.88 -0.85
CA SER A 107 9.85 -9.57 -2.05
C SER A 107 10.29 -10.31 -3.30
N GLY A 108 11.35 -11.12 -3.18
CA GLY A 108 11.93 -11.85 -4.30
C GLY A 108 12.58 -13.15 -3.84
N ILE A 109 12.72 -14.08 -4.78
CA ILE A 109 13.44 -15.34 -4.63
C ILE A 109 14.60 -15.31 -5.61
N ASN A 110 15.81 -15.42 -5.08
CA ASN A 110 16.99 -15.76 -5.86
C ASN A 110 17.16 -17.28 -5.81
N TYR A 111 17.45 -17.88 -6.95
CA TYR A 111 17.61 -19.33 -7.06
C TYR A 111 18.65 -19.71 -8.10
N SER A 112 19.21 -20.90 -7.93
CA SER A 112 20.19 -21.50 -8.84
C SER A 112 19.71 -22.87 -9.31
N TYR A 113 20.07 -23.24 -10.54
CA TYR A 113 19.73 -24.52 -11.16
C TYR A 113 20.89 -25.02 -12.04
N LYS A 114 20.79 -26.24 -12.56
CA LYS A 114 21.83 -26.83 -13.42
C LYS A 114 21.96 -26.04 -14.72
N GLY A 115 22.92 -25.12 -14.75
CA GLY A 115 23.22 -24.28 -15.92
C GLY A 115 23.01 -22.78 -15.73
N GLY A 116 22.62 -22.31 -14.54
CA GLY A 116 22.52 -20.87 -14.28
C GLY A 116 21.87 -20.49 -12.95
N SER A 117 21.65 -19.19 -12.79
CA SER A 117 20.90 -18.60 -11.68
C SER A 117 19.84 -17.63 -12.21
N GLY A 118 18.85 -17.35 -11.37
CA GLY A 118 17.76 -16.44 -11.68
C GLY A 118 17.25 -15.74 -10.43
N SER A 119 16.48 -14.68 -10.66
CA SER A 119 15.73 -13.99 -9.61
C SER A 119 14.32 -13.72 -10.10
N ARG A 120 13.36 -13.74 -9.18
CA ARG A 120 11.96 -13.39 -9.47
C ARG A 120 11.34 -12.66 -8.30
N LEU A 121 10.43 -11.73 -8.59
CA LEU A 121 9.59 -11.11 -7.56
C LEU A 121 8.48 -12.09 -7.13
N ILE A 122 8.06 -11.98 -5.87
CA ILE A 122 6.96 -12.77 -5.31
C ILE A 122 5.75 -11.85 -5.13
N GLY A 123 4.62 -12.21 -5.75
CA GLY A 123 3.40 -11.41 -5.73
C GLY A 123 3.27 -10.49 -6.94
N VAL A 124 2.49 -9.42 -6.79
CA VAL A 124 2.30 -8.42 -7.86
C VAL A 124 3.32 -7.31 -7.62
N PRO A 125 4.11 -6.92 -8.65
CA PRO A 125 5.06 -5.82 -8.51
C PRO A 125 4.43 -4.60 -7.86
N PHE A 126 5.09 -4.06 -6.85
CA PHE A 126 4.69 -2.87 -6.07
C PHE A 126 3.49 -3.05 -5.14
N THR A 127 2.90 -4.25 -5.05
CA THR A 127 1.73 -4.57 -4.20
C THR A 127 1.80 -6.00 -3.63
N GLU A 128 3.01 -6.45 -3.34
CA GLU A 128 3.33 -7.79 -2.85
C GLU A 128 2.65 -8.06 -1.49
N CYS A 129 2.62 -7.06 -0.63
CA CYS A 129 1.93 -7.07 0.64
C CYS A 129 1.16 -5.76 0.88
N GLY A 130 0.32 -5.70 1.90
CA GLY A 130 -0.39 -4.48 2.24
C GLY A 130 -1.30 -4.61 3.47
N PHE A 131 -1.88 -3.47 3.87
CA PHE A 131 -2.75 -3.37 5.03
C PHE A 131 -4.24 -3.35 4.66
N LEU A 132 -5.03 -4.07 5.45
CA LEU A 132 -6.49 -4.04 5.41
C LEU A 132 -6.98 -3.43 6.73
N PHE A 133 -7.91 -2.48 6.66
CA PHE A 133 -8.45 -1.87 7.86
C PHE A 133 -9.85 -1.32 7.60
N LEU A 134 -10.73 -1.44 8.60
CA LEU A 134 -12.14 -1.03 8.50
C LEU A 134 -12.43 0.37 9.07
N GLY A 135 -11.41 0.98 9.69
CA GLY A 135 -11.47 2.30 10.30
C GLY A 135 -10.13 2.69 10.91
N LYS A 136 -10.09 3.89 11.52
CA LYS A 136 -8.90 4.36 12.25
C LYS A 136 -8.58 3.47 13.45
N ASP A 137 -9.62 2.90 14.08
CA ASP A 137 -9.53 2.07 15.29
C ASP A 137 -9.56 0.56 15.00
N GLY A 138 -9.54 0.18 13.72
CA GLY A 138 -9.56 -1.21 13.28
C GLY A 138 -10.97 -1.77 13.04
N PRO A 139 -11.12 -3.11 12.98
CA PRO A 139 -10.04 -4.11 13.02
C PRO A 139 -9.03 -3.93 11.89
N TYR A 140 -7.80 -4.42 12.12
CA TYR A 140 -6.68 -4.35 11.19
C TYR A 140 -6.24 -5.75 10.76
N ALA A 141 -5.82 -5.89 9.51
CA ALA A 141 -5.21 -7.08 8.98
C ALA A 141 -4.12 -6.71 7.97
N MET A 142 -3.33 -7.69 7.55
CA MET A 142 -2.39 -7.57 6.43
C MET A 142 -2.43 -8.82 5.58
N TRP A 143 -1.96 -8.69 4.34
CA TRP A 143 -1.65 -9.83 3.48
C TRP A 143 -0.19 -9.78 3.05
N ILE A 144 0.38 -10.96 2.82
CA ILE A 144 1.73 -11.17 2.32
C ILE A 144 1.70 -12.31 1.29
N PRO A 145 2.70 -12.46 0.41
CA PRO A 145 2.78 -13.64 -0.44
C PRO A 145 3.11 -14.90 0.39
N ASP A 146 2.66 -16.07 -0.08
CA ASP A 146 3.06 -17.36 0.50
C ASP A 146 4.45 -17.77 0.01
N ILE A 147 5.47 -17.19 0.64
CA ILE A 147 6.88 -17.41 0.30
C ILE A 147 7.30 -18.86 0.53
N GLU A 148 6.81 -19.49 1.60
CA GLU A 148 7.14 -20.88 1.90
C GLU A 148 6.69 -21.81 0.77
N SER A 149 5.44 -21.67 0.32
CA SER A 149 4.91 -22.47 -0.80
C SER A 149 5.70 -22.23 -2.10
N GLU A 150 6.11 -21.00 -2.38
CA GLU A 150 6.93 -20.65 -3.54
C GLU A 150 8.34 -21.27 -3.48
N VAL A 151 8.96 -21.25 -2.30
CA VAL A 151 10.26 -21.89 -2.04
C VAL A 151 10.14 -23.40 -2.23
N GLN A 152 9.11 -24.04 -1.66
CA GLN A 152 8.89 -25.48 -1.83
C GLN A 152 8.67 -25.87 -3.30
N ALA A 153 7.96 -25.04 -4.06
CA ALA A 153 7.78 -25.25 -5.49
C ALA A 153 9.10 -25.21 -6.27
N ASP A 154 10.04 -24.33 -5.91
CA ASP A 154 11.34 -24.25 -6.55
C ASP A 154 12.29 -25.39 -6.10
N LEU A 155 12.28 -25.75 -4.82
CA LEU A 155 12.99 -26.93 -4.31
C LEU A 155 12.52 -28.23 -4.98
N ALA A 156 11.20 -28.38 -5.20
CA ALA A 156 10.62 -29.55 -5.88
C ALA A 156 11.06 -29.66 -7.36
N LYS A 157 11.49 -28.56 -7.99
CA LYS A 157 12.07 -28.54 -9.34
C LYS A 157 13.57 -28.88 -9.34
N GLY A 158 14.17 -29.13 -8.16
CA GLY A 158 15.60 -29.32 -7.99
C GLY A 158 16.41 -28.03 -8.04
N TYR A 159 15.78 -26.87 -7.82
CA TYR A 159 16.48 -25.60 -7.70
C TYR A 159 17.01 -25.42 -6.27
N THR A 160 18.09 -24.67 -6.13
CA THR A 160 18.58 -24.19 -4.83
C THR A 160 18.06 -22.78 -4.62
N VAL A 161 17.38 -22.53 -3.52
CA VAL A 161 16.86 -21.20 -3.16
C VAL A 161 17.81 -20.52 -2.18
N GLU A 162 18.07 -19.23 -2.37
CA GLU A 162 18.95 -18.43 -1.50
C GLU A 162 18.20 -17.76 -0.34
N GLU A 163 18.96 -17.32 0.66
CA GLU A 163 18.44 -16.50 1.77
C GLU A 163 18.09 -15.06 1.30
N PRO A 164 17.12 -14.38 1.95
CA PRO A 164 16.36 -14.82 3.14
C PRO A 164 15.13 -15.69 2.82
N ALA A 165 14.80 -15.90 1.54
CA ALA A 165 13.56 -16.60 1.18
C ALA A 165 13.52 -18.05 1.67
N LEU A 166 14.67 -18.75 1.65
CA LEU A 166 14.77 -20.14 2.07
C LEU A 166 14.35 -20.37 3.53
N SER A 167 14.78 -19.51 4.46
CA SER A 167 14.52 -19.66 5.89
C SER A 167 13.33 -18.84 6.41
N PHE A 168 12.75 -17.97 5.58
CA PHE A 168 11.65 -17.09 5.97
C PHE A 168 10.44 -17.88 6.51
N LYS A 169 9.92 -17.44 7.65
CA LYS A 169 8.68 -17.93 8.26
C LYS A 169 7.69 -16.77 8.42
N PRO A 170 6.43 -16.94 8.00
CA PRO A 170 5.41 -15.90 8.08
C PRO A 170 4.81 -15.84 9.50
N GLU A 171 5.66 -15.64 10.50
CA GLU A 171 5.30 -15.53 11.91
C GLU A 171 5.62 -14.12 12.40
N PHE A 172 4.59 -13.41 12.86
CA PHE A 172 4.72 -12.02 13.26
C PHE A 172 4.12 -11.84 14.66
N ASP A 173 4.89 -11.18 15.54
CA ASP A 173 4.41 -10.87 16.89
C ASP A 173 3.10 -10.06 16.86
N GLY A 174 2.17 -10.45 17.73
CA GLY A 174 0.84 -9.85 17.80
C GLY A 174 -0.03 -10.03 16.55
N CYS A 175 0.30 -10.98 15.67
CA CYS A 175 -0.50 -11.31 14.50
C CYS A 175 -0.98 -12.76 14.53
N ARG A 176 -2.21 -12.99 14.09
CA ARG A 176 -2.78 -14.34 13.96
C ARG A 176 -3.15 -14.63 12.52
N ARG A 177 -2.71 -15.76 11.98
CA ARG A 177 -3.07 -16.19 10.61
C ARG A 177 -4.58 -16.44 10.53
N ILE A 178 -5.19 -15.92 9.48
CA ILE A 178 -6.62 -16.06 9.18
C ILE A 178 -6.80 -16.52 7.74
N LYS A 179 -7.99 -17.01 7.42
CA LYS A 179 -8.39 -17.18 6.02
C LYS A 179 -8.94 -15.87 5.47
N VAL A 180 -8.94 -15.72 4.14
CA VAL A 180 -9.52 -14.54 3.49
C VAL A 180 -11.01 -14.40 3.81
N GLU A 181 -11.73 -15.52 3.92
CA GLU A 181 -13.17 -15.53 4.24
C GLU A 181 -13.46 -15.02 5.66
N GLU A 182 -12.52 -15.21 6.61
CA GLU A 182 -12.66 -14.65 7.96
C GLU A 182 -12.56 -13.11 7.93
N TRP A 183 -11.66 -12.56 7.11
CA TRP A 183 -11.59 -11.11 6.90
C TRP A 183 -12.85 -10.57 6.21
N GLU A 184 -13.33 -11.25 5.16
CA GLU A 184 -14.56 -10.86 4.45
C GLU A 184 -15.78 -10.87 5.37
N TYR A 185 -15.87 -11.85 6.27
CA TYR A 185 -16.91 -11.88 7.30
C TYR A 185 -16.85 -10.66 8.23
N LEU A 186 -15.65 -10.26 8.68
CA LEU A 186 -15.46 -9.06 9.51
C LEU A 186 -15.88 -7.78 8.76
N VAL A 187 -15.52 -7.68 7.47
CA VAL A 187 -15.93 -6.56 6.60
C VAL A 187 -17.46 -6.49 6.51
N ALA A 188 -18.12 -7.62 6.25
CA ALA A 188 -19.57 -7.69 6.13
C ALA A 188 -20.28 -7.29 7.44
N LYS A 189 -19.78 -7.80 8.58
CA LYS A 189 -20.30 -7.47 9.91
C LYS A 189 -20.17 -5.98 10.20
N HIS A 190 -19.00 -5.39 9.96
CA HIS A 190 -18.76 -3.96 10.17
C HIS A 190 -19.65 -3.07 9.31
N ASN A 191 -19.85 -3.43 8.04
CA ASN A 191 -20.74 -2.70 7.15
C ASN A 191 -22.20 -2.75 7.61
N LEU A 192 -22.65 -3.90 8.12
CA LEU A 192 -23.98 -4.04 8.69
C LEU A 192 -24.16 -3.18 9.96
N GLU A 193 -23.17 -3.17 10.85
CA GLU A 193 -23.19 -2.35 12.07
C GLU A 193 -23.20 -0.85 11.73
N LYS A 194 -22.39 -0.41 10.76
CA LYS A 194 -22.43 0.97 10.24
C LYS A 194 -23.79 1.34 9.65
N ALA A 195 -24.40 0.45 8.88
CA ALA A 195 -25.71 0.69 8.29
C ALA A 195 -26.81 0.82 9.36
N ARG A 196 -26.74 0.00 10.42
CA ARG A 196 -27.68 0.08 11.56
C ARG A 196 -27.51 1.34 12.39
N ALA A 197 -26.28 1.83 12.56
CA ALA A 197 -26.02 3.06 13.33
C ALA A 197 -26.39 4.35 12.57
N ALA A 198 -26.52 4.28 11.24
CA ALA A 198 -26.89 5.41 10.38
C ALA A 198 -28.39 5.51 10.10
N ALA A 199 -29.18 4.50 10.52
CA ALA A 199 -30.64 4.46 10.42
C ALA A 199 -31.28 4.97 11.72
#